data_AF-A0A328PRF4-F1
#
_entry.id   AF-A0A328PRF4-F1
#
_cell.length_a   1.000
_cell.length_b   1.000
_cell.length_c   1.000
_cell.angle_alpha   90.00
_cell.angle_beta   90.00
_cell.angle_gamma   90.00
#
_symmetry.space_group_name_H-M   'P 1'
#
loop_
_entity.id
_entity.type
_entity.pdbx_description
1 polymer ?
#
loop_
_entity_poly.entity_id
_entity_poly.type
_entity_poly.pdbx_seq_one_letter_code
_entity_poly.pdbx_strand_id
1 'polypeptide(L)'
;MNDYDDEQFKELLDKILRENPELQKFNLEFLKGADREEMEEAIENLKEAASKFNEAEKSVKTEVEEKLNYNIDDLEINFDNFLETLTIFPFALTISSEMLKEKDFKGKLTGKFFGMYVTFNYNNVFELLSIRKVGAMKIATLMRNNFFKFLPIKQNIYDYIKNAVDSYLKVTGLSKFFEIDEIREFNMLVILRNKWGLSNEELFNDILDLEDNNKYFMMKTYFLNEFAIAIVEKD
;
A
#
# COMPACT_ATOMS: atom_id res chain seq x y z
N MET A 1 12.98 -27.45 -1.86
CA MET A 1 13.05 -26.22 -1.05
C MET A 1 14.50 -25.78 -1.02
N ASN A 2 14.82 -24.70 -1.72
CA ASN A 2 16.10 -24.02 -1.53
C ASN A 2 15.85 -22.97 -0.46
N ASP A 3 16.25 -23.25 0.78
CA ASP A 3 16.35 -22.21 1.79
C ASP A 3 17.60 -21.38 1.46
N TYR A 4 17.40 -20.26 0.78
CA TYR A 4 18.45 -19.25 0.67
C TYR A 4 18.67 -18.66 2.06
N ASP A 5 19.93 -18.62 2.52
CA ASP A 5 20.27 -17.74 3.64
C ASP A 5 20.04 -16.26 3.23
N ASP A 6 19.95 -15.37 4.22
CA ASP A 6 19.63 -13.95 3.97
C ASP A 6 20.65 -13.23 3.09
N GLU A 7 21.93 -13.60 3.15
CA GLU A 7 22.96 -13.00 2.30
C GLU A 7 22.80 -13.46 0.84
N GLN A 8 22.56 -14.74 0.62
CA GLN A 8 22.33 -15.31 -0.71
C GLN A 8 21.03 -14.79 -1.33
N PHE A 9 19.96 -14.66 -0.56
CA PHE A 9 18.71 -14.10 -1.04
C PHE A 9 18.87 -12.62 -1.41
N LYS A 10 19.61 -11.86 -0.60
CA LYS A 10 19.91 -10.45 -0.89
C LYS A 10 20.75 -10.27 -2.16
N GLU A 11 21.77 -11.10 -2.36
CA GLU A 11 22.56 -11.09 -3.62
C GLU A 11 21.71 -11.45 -4.84
N LEU A 12 20.79 -12.42 -4.69
CA LEU A 12 19.84 -12.80 -5.72
C LEU A 12 18.89 -11.64 -6.05
N LEU A 13 18.31 -10.99 -5.04
CA LEU A 13 17.46 -9.80 -5.21
C LEU A 13 18.21 -8.67 -5.91
N ASP A 14 19.43 -8.36 -5.47
CA ASP A 14 20.26 -7.31 -6.09
C ASP A 14 20.58 -7.62 -7.56
N LYS A 15 20.73 -8.90 -7.91
CA LYS A 15 20.88 -9.31 -9.30
C LYS A 15 19.59 -9.12 -10.09
N ILE A 16 18.46 -9.60 -9.58
CA ILE A 16 17.13 -9.48 -10.22
C ILE A 16 16.79 -8.01 -10.48
N LEU A 17 16.97 -7.14 -9.48
CA LEU A 17 16.65 -5.71 -9.56
C LEU A 17 17.60 -4.93 -10.48
N ARG A 18 18.83 -5.42 -10.69
CA ARG A 18 19.78 -4.84 -11.64
C ARG A 18 19.47 -5.24 -13.07
N GLU A 19 19.08 -6.49 -13.28
CA GLU A 19 18.71 -7.02 -14.59
C GLU A 19 17.31 -6.55 -15.03
N ASN A 20 16.42 -6.25 -14.05
CA ASN A 20 15.04 -5.82 -14.28
C ASN A 20 14.69 -4.61 -13.38
N PRO A 21 15.21 -3.40 -13.68
CA PRO A 21 15.03 -2.21 -12.85
C PRO A 21 13.58 -1.83 -12.58
N GLU A 22 12.66 -2.20 -13.46
CA GLU A 22 11.22 -2.00 -13.31
C GLU A 22 10.63 -2.72 -12.09
N LEU A 23 11.30 -3.77 -11.59
CA LEU A 23 10.86 -4.56 -10.45
C LEU A 23 11.16 -3.91 -9.09
N GLN A 24 11.93 -2.81 -9.04
CA GLN A 24 12.24 -2.08 -7.81
C GLN A 24 11.02 -1.52 -7.08
N LYS A 25 9.85 -1.51 -7.74
CA LYS A 25 8.58 -1.02 -7.19
C LYS A 25 7.75 -2.11 -6.50
N PHE A 26 8.19 -3.36 -6.52
CA PHE A 26 7.48 -4.50 -5.95
C PHE A 26 8.19 -4.98 -4.66
N ASN A 27 7.41 -5.46 -3.68
CA ASN A 27 7.99 -6.25 -2.60
C ASN A 27 8.25 -7.67 -3.14
N LEU A 28 9.53 -8.07 -3.18
CA LEU A 28 9.99 -9.36 -3.70
C LEU A 28 10.34 -10.37 -2.60
N GLU A 29 10.09 -10.04 -1.32
CA GLU A 29 10.37 -10.94 -0.18
C GLU A 29 9.67 -12.29 -0.29
N PHE A 30 8.53 -12.36 -0.98
CA PHE A 30 7.82 -13.61 -1.23
C PHE A 30 8.62 -14.63 -2.05
N LEU A 31 9.68 -14.20 -2.76
CA LEU A 31 10.58 -15.09 -3.50
C LEU A 31 11.49 -15.92 -2.57
N LYS A 32 11.67 -15.54 -1.29
CA LYS A 32 12.59 -16.19 -0.35
C LYS A 32 12.27 -17.68 -0.14
N GLY A 33 11.01 -18.07 -0.25
CA GLY A 33 10.54 -19.45 -0.10
C GLY A 33 10.15 -20.17 -1.40
N ALA A 34 10.27 -19.49 -2.56
CA ALA A 34 9.88 -20.05 -3.85
C ALA A 34 11.00 -20.96 -4.39
N ASP A 35 10.63 -22.00 -5.15
CA ASP A 35 11.62 -22.75 -5.91
C ASP A 35 12.09 -21.99 -7.17
N ARG A 36 13.08 -22.55 -7.87
CA ARG A 36 13.68 -21.85 -9.02
C ARG A 36 12.69 -21.63 -10.16
N GLU A 37 11.84 -22.62 -10.46
CA GLU A 37 10.86 -22.49 -11.54
C GLU A 37 9.77 -21.48 -11.15
N GLU A 38 9.30 -21.54 -9.91
CA GLU A 38 8.35 -20.58 -9.34
C GLU A 38 8.90 -19.14 -9.34
N MET A 39 10.17 -18.96 -8.99
CA MET A 39 10.84 -17.66 -9.03
C MET A 39 10.96 -17.13 -10.46
N GLU A 40 11.42 -17.94 -11.40
CA GLU A 40 11.55 -17.54 -12.81
C GLU A 40 10.17 -17.15 -13.40
N GLU A 41 9.12 -17.92 -13.10
CA GLU A 41 7.75 -17.61 -13.49
C GLU A 41 7.24 -16.31 -12.84
N ALA A 42 7.46 -16.15 -11.53
CA ALA A 42 7.03 -14.96 -10.80
C ALA A 42 7.71 -13.69 -11.32
N ILE A 43 9.02 -13.75 -11.60
CA ILE A 43 9.79 -12.64 -12.16
C ILE A 43 9.24 -12.25 -13.53
N GLU A 44 9.02 -13.20 -14.44
CA GLU A 44 8.51 -12.90 -15.78
C GLU A 44 7.09 -12.31 -15.72
N ASN A 45 6.22 -12.86 -14.87
CA ASN A 45 4.89 -12.31 -14.62
C ASN A 45 4.95 -10.87 -14.09
N LEU A 46 5.87 -10.58 -13.16
CA LEU A 46 6.06 -9.24 -12.60
C LEU A 46 6.61 -8.25 -13.63
N LYS A 47 7.50 -8.68 -14.53
CA LYS A 47 8.01 -7.84 -15.63
C LYS A 47 6.90 -7.49 -16.61
N GLU A 48 6.11 -8.49 -17.02
CA GLU A 48 4.96 -8.27 -17.89
C GLU A 48 3.97 -7.31 -17.23
N ALA A 49 3.67 -7.53 -15.94
CA ALA A 49 2.82 -6.64 -15.15
C ALA A 49 3.41 -5.21 -15.11
N ALA A 50 4.69 -5.05 -14.81
CA ALA A 50 5.37 -3.76 -14.75
C ALA A 50 5.31 -3.01 -16.08
N SER A 51 5.48 -3.71 -17.21
CA SER A 51 5.32 -3.13 -18.55
C SER A 51 3.89 -2.65 -18.78
N LYS A 52 2.88 -3.51 -18.52
CA LYS A 52 1.46 -3.16 -18.64
C LYS A 52 1.07 -1.98 -17.75
N PHE A 53 1.60 -1.92 -16.53
CA PHE A 53 1.44 -0.78 -15.63
C PHE A 53 1.99 0.52 -16.22
N ASN A 54 3.20 0.49 -16.77
CA ASN A 54 3.80 1.69 -17.35
C ASN A 54 3.01 2.20 -18.58
N GLU A 55 2.48 1.29 -19.39
CA GLU A 55 1.62 1.63 -20.53
C GLU A 55 0.27 2.19 -20.07
N ALA A 56 -0.37 1.54 -19.12
CA ALA A 56 -1.64 1.97 -18.54
C ALA A 56 -1.50 3.31 -17.80
N GLU A 57 -0.41 3.55 -17.09
CA GLU A 57 -0.14 4.84 -16.45
C GLU A 57 -0.03 5.95 -17.48
N LYS A 58 0.69 5.74 -18.58
CA LYS A 58 0.78 6.72 -19.67
C LYS A 58 -0.58 7.00 -20.31
N SER A 59 -1.41 5.98 -20.49
CA SER A 59 -2.72 6.14 -21.15
C SER A 59 -3.72 6.90 -20.29
N VAL A 60 -3.78 6.64 -18.98
CA VAL A 60 -4.77 7.26 -18.09
C VAL A 60 -4.31 8.58 -17.48
N LYS A 61 -2.99 8.84 -17.44
CA LYS A 61 -2.43 9.99 -16.70
C LYS A 61 -3.08 11.30 -17.09
N THR A 62 -3.12 11.66 -18.38
CA THR A 62 -3.69 12.94 -18.82
C THR A 62 -5.14 13.10 -18.37
N GLU A 63 -5.97 12.08 -18.56
CA GLU A 63 -7.38 12.11 -18.14
C GLU A 63 -7.51 12.33 -16.62
N VAL A 64 -6.72 11.60 -15.82
CA VAL A 64 -6.74 11.73 -14.36
C VAL A 64 -6.26 13.10 -13.91
N GLU A 65 -5.17 13.59 -14.50
CA GLU A 65 -4.63 14.90 -14.15
C GLU A 65 -5.59 16.03 -14.49
N GLU A 66 -6.32 15.95 -15.60
CA GLU A 66 -7.33 16.93 -16.00
C GLU A 66 -8.58 16.86 -15.11
N LYS A 67 -9.13 15.67 -14.88
CA LYS A 67 -10.35 15.49 -14.08
C LYS A 67 -10.17 15.84 -12.60
N LEU A 68 -8.94 15.70 -12.08
CA LEU A 68 -8.62 16.06 -10.69
C LEU A 68 -8.00 17.46 -10.56
N ASN A 69 -8.00 18.27 -11.63
CA ASN A 69 -7.45 19.62 -11.63
C ASN A 69 -8.42 20.64 -11.01
N TYR A 70 -8.74 20.46 -9.74
CA TYR A 70 -9.58 21.37 -8.98
C TYR A 70 -8.75 22.48 -8.34
N ASN A 71 -9.33 23.68 -8.23
CA ASN A 71 -8.76 24.70 -7.35
C ASN A 71 -8.98 24.26 -5.91
N ILE A 72 -7.99 24.49 -5.05
CA ILE A 72 -8.06 24.14 -3.63
C ILE A 72 -9.20 24.87 -2.90
N ASP A 73 -9.66 26.00 -3.41
CA ASP A 73 -10.81 26.73 -2.85
C ASP A 73 -12.17 26.08 -3.19
N ASP A 74 -12.22 25.22 -4.22
CA ASP A 74 -13.41 24.46 -4.59
C ASP A 74 -13.52 23.13 -3.84
N LEU A 75 -12.43 22.71 -3.16
CA LEU A 75 -12.34 21.45 -2.46
C LEU A 75 -12.74 21.59 -0.99
N GLU A 76 -13.51 20.62 -0.50
CA GLU A 76 -13.94 20.57 0.89
C GLU A 76 -12.99 19.70 1.71
N ILE A 77 -11.95 20.35 2.24
CA ILE A 77 -10.93 19.70 3.08
C ILE A 77 -11.45 19.53 4.50
N ASN A 78 -12.06 18.38 4.77
CA ASN A 78 -12.46 17.92 6.10
C ASN A 78 -12.07 16.44 6.30
N PHE A 79 -12.23 15.94 7.52
CA PHE A 79 -11.84 14.57 7.87
C PHE A 79 -12.58 13.51 7.06
N ASP A 80 -13.90 13.62 6.93
CA ASP A 80 -14.73 12.63 6.23
C ASP A 80 -14.37 12.57 4.74
N ASN A 81 -14.27 13.73 4.09
CA ASN A 81 -13.89 13.84 2.69
C ASN A 81 -12.45 13.35 2.45
N PHE A 82 -11.53 13.52 3.42
CA PHE A 82 -10.19 12.98 3.32
C PHE A 82 -10.21 11.44 3.31
N LEU A 83 -10.96 10.82 4.23
CA LEU A 83 -11.12 9.37 4.25
C LEU A 83 -11.78 8.84 2.98
N GLU A 84 -12.89 9.44 2.53
CA GLU A 84 -13.56 9.07 1.27
C GLU A 84 -12.60 9.14 0.08
N THR A 85 -11.77 10.18 0.03
CA THR A 85 -10.79 10.37 -1.06
C THR A 85 -9.73 9.27 -1.03
N LEU A 86 -9.16 8.95 0.14
CA LEU A 86 -8.09 7.96 0.25
C LEU A 86 -8.58 6.53 0.05
N THR A 87 -9.84 6.20 0.33
CA THR A 87 -10.40 4.89 -0.03
C THR A 87 -10.44 4.69 -1.56
N ILE A 88 -10.64 5.77 -2.33
CA ILE A 88 -10.64 5.72 -3.79
C ILE A 88 -9.21 5.76 -4.35
N PHE A 89 -8.34 6.59 -3.76
CA PHE A 89 -6.97 6.85 -4.21
C PHE A 89 -5.96 6.60 -3.07
N PRO A 90 -5.78 5.34 -2.64
CA PRO A 90 -4.95 5.03 -1.48
C PRO A 90 -3.45 5.19 -1.80
N PHE A 91 -2.67 5.57 -0.79
CA PHE A 91 -1.21 5.69 -0.91
C PHE A 91 -0.48 4.35 -0.99
N ALA A 92 -1.11 3.28 -0.49
CA ALA A 92 -0.63 1.91 -0.58
C ALA A 92 -1.75 1.01 -1.10
N LEU A 93 -1.39 0.02 -1.91
CA LEU A 93 -2.33 -0.90 -2.56
C LEU A 93 -1.83 -2.34 -2.41
N THR A 94 -2.71 -3.25 -2.04
CA THR A 94 -2.48 -4.70 -2.15
C THR A 94 -3.02 -5.18 -3.50
N ILE A 95 -2.24 -5.98 -4.22
CA ILE A 95 -2.69 -6.62 -5.47
C ILE A 95 -2.42 -8.12 -5.34
N SER A 96 -3.44 -8.95 -5.51
CA SER A 96 -3.23 -10.40 -5.57
C SER A 96 -2.75 -10.81 -6.96
N SER A 97 -1.98 -11.90 -7.02
CA SER A 97 -1.51 -12.45 -8.30
C SER A 97 -2.65 -12.86 -9.24
N GLU A 98 -3.80 -13.27 -8.68
CA GLU A 98 -5.00 -13.59 -9.45
C GLU A 98 -5.54 -12.37 -10.21
N MET A 99 -5.56 -11.18 -9.58
CA MET A 99 -6.01 -9.95 -10.25
C MET A 99 -5.15 -9.58 -11.46
N LEU A 100 -3.86 -9.95 -11.47
CA LEU A 100 -2.96 -9.71 -12.60
C LEU A 100 -3.19 -10.67 -13.78
N LYS A 101 -3.85 -11.81 -13.54
CA LYS A 101 -4.12 -12.85 -14.55
C LYS A 101 -5.44 -12.63 -15.31
N GLU A 102 -6.33 -11.78 -14.82
CA GLU A 102 -7.65 -11.53 -15.43
C GLU A 102 -7.57 -10.66 -16.70
N LYS A 103 -8.13 -11.18 -17.80
CA LYS A 103 -8.07 -10.54 -19.14
C LYS A 103 -9.19 -9.53 -19.43
N ASP A 104 -10.32 -9.59 -18.71
CA ASP A 104 -11.55 -8.84 -19.03
C ASP A 104 -12.08 -8.01 -17.85
N PHE A 105 -11.22 -7.23 -17.21
CA PHE A 105 -11.60 -6.37 -16.08
C PHE A 105 -11.87 -4.92 -16.52
N LYS A 106 -12.99 -4.68 -17.22
CA LYS A 106 -13.44 -3.33 -17.59
C LYS A 106 -14.50 -2.82 -16.63
N GLY A 107 -14.50 -1.52 -16.34
CA GLY A 107 -15.46 -0.95 -15.41
C GLY A 107 -15.35 0.56 -15.25
N LYS A 108 -15.94 1.04 -14.14
CA LYS A 108 -15.92 2.44 -13.76
C LYS A 108 -15.49 2.59 -12.32
N LEU A 109 -14.51 3.44 -12.06
CA LEU A 109 -14.16 3.90 -10.73
C LEU A 109 -14.95 5.17 -10.44
N THR A 110 -15.94 5.09 -9.56
CA THR A 110 -16.76 6.23 -9.10
C THR A 110 -16.47 6.51 -7.64
N GLY A 111 -16.38 7.79 -7.28
CA GLY A 111 -16.15 8.18 -5.89
C GLY A 111 -16.11 9.69 -5.74
N LYS A 112 -15.42 10.14 -4.70
CA LYS A 112 -15.21 11.56 -4.44
C LYS A 112 -13.73 11.91 -4.33
N PHE A 113 -13.40 13.14 -4.68
CA PHE A 113 -12.12 13.77 -4.50
C PHE A 113 -12.35 15.08 -3.73
N PHE A 114 -12.15 15.03 -2.41
CA PHE A 114 -12.40 16.14 -1.48
C PHE A 114 -13.76 16.85 -1.70
N GLY A 115 -14.85 16.08 -1.64
CA GLY A 115 -16.22 16.55 -1.85
C GLY A 115 -16.68 16.57 -3.31
N MET A 116 -15.76 16.53 -4.28
CA MET A 116 -16.09 16.55 -5.71
C MET A 116 -16.32 15.15 -6.26
N TYR A 117 -17.45 14.91 -6.92
CA TYR A 117 -17.71 13.61 -7.56
C TYR A 117 -16.79 13.39 -8.76
N VAL A 118 -16.19 12.20 -8.81
CA VAL A 118 -15.29 11.80 -9.88
C VAL A 118 -15.71 10.45 -10.46
N THR A 119 -15.47 10.27 -11.75
CA THR A 119 -15.72 9.01 -12.46
C THR A 119 -14.68 8.79 -13.54
N PHE A 120 -14.02 7.63 -13.48
CA PHE A 120 -13.04 7.18 -14.46
C PHE A 120 -13.49 5.86 -15.08
N ASN A 121 -13.39 5.74 -16.39
CA ASN A 121 -13.56 4.45 -17.05
C ASN A 121 -12.20 3.76 -17.10
N TYR A 122 -12.18 2.44 -17.00
CA TYR A 122 -10.98 1.64 -17.19
C TYR A 122 -11.31 0.37 -17.98
N ASN A 123 -10.37 -0.09 -18.79
CA ASN A 123 -10.53 -1.23 -19.67
C ASN A 123 -9.89 -2.51 -19.10
N ASN A 124 -8.99 -2.37 -18.13
CA ASN A 124 -8.31 -3.47 -17.47
C ASN A 124 -7.87 -3.05 -16.05
N VAL A 125 -7.40 -4.03 -15.26
CA VAL A 125 -6.93 -3.82 -13.89
C VAL A 125 -5.74 -2.87 -13.80
N PHE A 126 -4.85 -2.88 -14.80
CA PHE A 126 -3.66 -2.01 -14.82
C PHE A 126 -4.07 -0.55 -14.96
N GLU A 127 -5.06 -0.24 -15.79
CA GLU A 127 -5.63 1.11 -15.92
C GLU A 127 -6.30 1.55 -14.61
N LEU A 128 -7.10 0.69 -13.99
CA LEU A 128 -7.72 0.99 -12.68
C LEU A 128 -6.66 1.35 -11.63
N LEU A 129 -5.64 0.50 -11.48
CA LEU A 129 -4.59 0.71 -10.50
C LEU A 129 -3.72 1.93 -10.83
N SER A 130 -3.51 2.20 -12.13
CA SER A 130 -2.83 3.41 -12.59
C SER A 130 -3.61 4.68 -12.28
N ILE A 131 -4.94 4.67 -12.47
CA ILE A 131 -5.82 5.78 -12.06
C ILE A 131 -5.68 6.04 -10.57
N ARG A 132 -5.74 4.99 -9.74
CA ARG A 132 -5.59 5.10 -8.28
C ARG A 132 -4.25 5.72 -7.89
N LYS A 133 -3.16 5.22 -8.48
CA LYS A 133 -1.80 5.72 -8.25
C LYS A 133 -1.64 7.19 -8.64
N VAL A 134 -2.06 7.57 -9.84
CA VAL A 134 -1.95 8.98 -10.31
C VAL A 134 -2.80 9.90 -9.43
N GLY A 135 -3.99 9.46 -9.03
CA GLY A 135 -4.82 10.18 -8.06
C GLY A 135 -4.14 10.36 -6.70
N ALA A 136 -3.53 9.31 -6.14
CA ALA A 136 -2.78 9.41 -4.88
C ALA A 136 -1.59 10.39 -4.99
N MET A 137 -0.88 10.40 -6.13
CA MET A 137 0.16 11.39 -6.40
C MET A 137 -0.39 12.82 -6.44
N LYS A 138 -1.59 13.03 -7.03
CA LYS A 138 -2.26 14.33 -7.01
C LYS A 138 -2.63 14.77 -5.60
N ILE A 139 -3.11 13.86 -4.75
CA ILE A 139 -3.37 14.16 -3.33
C ILE A 139 -2.09 14.59 -2.64
N ALA A 140 -0.99 13.85 -2.80
CA ALA A 140 0.31 14.21 -2.22
C ALA A 140 0.77 15.61 -2.65
N THR A 141 0.65 15.93 -3.95
CA THR A 141 0.98 17.27 -4.47
C THR A 141 0.05 18.34 -3.91
N LEU A 142 -1.26 18.09 -3.86
CA LEU A 142 -2.25 19.01 -3.34
C LEU A 142 -1.98 19.33 -1.87
N MET A 143 -1.72 18.31 -1.04
CA MET A 143 -1.38 18.48 0.37
C MET A 143 -0.07 19.25 0.55
N ARG A 144 0.99 18.89 -0.19
CA ARG A 144 2.29 19.55 -0.08
C ARG A 144 2.19 21.04 -0.39
N ASN A 145 1.44 21.40 -1.43
CA ASN A 145 1.30 22.79 -1.86
C ASN A 145 0.32 23.58 -0.99
N ASN A 146 -0.58 22.91 -0.27
CA ASN A 146 -1.65 23.54 0.52
C ASN A 146 -1.68 23.07 1.97
N PHE A 147 -0.50 22.76 2.54
CA PHE A 147 -0.36 22.09 3.84
C PHE A 147 -1.22 22.71 4.95
N PHE A 148 -1.28 24.05 5.01
CA PHE A 148 -2.08 24.77 6.00
C PHE A 148 -3.58 24.49 5.96
N LYS A 149 -4.14 24.12 4.81
CA LYS A 149 -5.56 23.73 4.69
C LYS A 149 -5.81 22.31 5.19
N PHE A 150 -4.81 21.43 5.16
CA PHE A 150 -4.90 20.06 5.68
C PHE A 150 -4.54 19.98 7.17
N LEU A 151 -3.81 20.96 7.70
CA LEU A 151 -3.40 20.97 9.09
C LEU A 151 -4.56 20.80 10.11
N PRO A 152 -5.76 21.41 9.92
CA PRO A 152 -6.87 21.24 10.86
C PRO A 152 -7.36 19.80 11.02
N ILE A 153 -7.21 18.94 10.00
CA ILE A 153 -7.66 17.55 10.05
C ILE A 153 -6.59 16.57 10.52
N LYS A 154 -5.33 17.03 10.68
CA LYS A 154 -4.19 16.17 11.02
C LYS A 154 -4.44 15.35 12.29
N GLN A 155 -4.91 16.00 13.36
CA GLN A 155 -5.13 15.32 14.65
C GLN A 155 -6.25 14.28 14.55
N ASN A 156 -7.33 14.58 13.82
CA ASN A 156 -8.42 13.62 13.61
C ASN A 156 -7.93 12.36 12.88
N ILE A 157 -7.07 12.53 11.87
CA ILE A 157 -6.46 11.41 11.15
C ILE A 157 -5.54 10.62 12.08
N TYR A 158 -4.69 11.30 12.86
CA TYR A 158 -3.85 10.65 13.86
C TYR A 158 -4.67 9.78 14.82
N ASP A 159 -5.70 10.38 15.44
CA ASP A 159 -6.52 9.72 16.44
C ASP A 159 -7.30 8.54 15.83
N TYR A 160 -7.80 8.71 14.60
CA TYR A 160 -8.46 7.64 13.86
C TYR A 160 -7.54 6.42 13.67
N ILE A 161 -6.35 6.65 13.10
CA ILE A 161 -5.37 5.59 12.85
C ILE A 161 -4.94 4.94 14.17
N LYS A 162 -4.57 5.77 15.16
CA LYS A 162 -4.12 5.30 16.47
C LYS A 162 -5.17 4.44 17.15
N ASN A 163 -6.41 4.91 17.23
CA ASN A 163 -7.48 4.20 17.91
C ASN A 163 -7.82 2.90 17.21
N ALA A 164 -7.86 2.88 15.87
CA ALA A 164 -8.15 1.68 15.12
C ALA A 164 -7.06 0.61 15.34
N VAL A 165 -5.78 0.98 15.20
CA VAL A 165 -4.64 0.07 15.38
C VAL A 165 -4.51 -0.40 16.83
N ASP A 166 -4.58 0.51 17.82
CA ASP A 166 -4.53 0.15 19.25
C ASP A 166 -5.66 -0.82 19.61
N SER A 167 -6.86 -0.60 19.07
CA SER A 167 -8.02 -1.47 19.34
C SER A 167 -7.80 -2.86 18.75
N TYR A 168 -7.32 -2.95 17.51
CA TYR A 168 -7.02 -4.24 16.87
C TYR A 168 -5.95 -5.01 17.68
N LEU A 169 -4.84 -4.36 18.02
CA LEU A 169 -3.76 -4.96 18.80
C LEU A 169 -4.24 -5.46 20.18
N LYS A 170 -5.14 -4.72 20.83
CA LYS A 170 -5.72 -5.14 22.12
C LYS A 170 -6.65 -6.33 21.97
N VAL A 171 -7.58 -6.28 21.02
CA VAL A 171 -8.60 -7.33 20.80
C VAL A 171 -7.95 -8.66 20.41
N THR A 172 -6.92 -8.61 19.57
CA THR A 172 -6.21 -9.81 19.10
C THR A 172 -5.13 -10.31 20.06
N GLY A 173 -4.80 -9.55 21.11
CA GLY A 173 -3.72 -9.87 22.04
C GLY A 173 -2.32 -9.48 21.55
N LEU A 174 -2.18 -9.02 20.31
CA LEU A 174 -0.90 -8.60 19.70
C LEU A 174 -0.24 -7.42 20.41
N SER A 175 -1.00 -6.64 21.20
CA SER A 175 -0.48 -5.55 22.04
C SER A 175 0.56 -6.01 23.09
N LYS A 176 0.70 -7.31 23.34
CA LYS A 176 1.79 -7.87 24.16
C LYS A 176 3.15 -7.78 23.46
N PHE A 177 3.16 -7.86 22.14
CA PHE A 177 4.36 -7.94 21.31
C PHE A 177 4.67 -6.61 20.64
N PHE A 178 3.63 -5.87 20.22
CA PHE A 178 3.78 -4.65 19.43
C PHE A 178 3.21 -3.42 20.13
N GLU A 179 3.78 -2.27 19.80
CA GLU A 179 3.18 -0.95 20.02
C GLU A 179 3.47 -0.01 18.85
N ILE A 180 2.67 1.04 18.74
CA ILE A 180 2.87 2.09 17.76
C ILE A 180 4.11 2.92 18.15
N ASP A 181 5.10 2.95 17.26
CA ASP A 181 6.28 3.81 17.38
C ASP A 181 6.02 5.17 16.71
N GLU A 182 5.48 5.14 15.48
CA GLU A 182 5.23 6.34 14.68
C GLU A 182 3.92 6.20 13.89
N ILE A 183 3.20 7.30 13.73
CA ILE A 183 2.09 7.43 12.76
C ILE A 183 2.43 8.58 11.82
N ARG A 184 2.42 8.30 10.51
CA ARG A 184 2.47 9.33 9.46
C ARG A 184 1.08 9.50 8.90
N GLU A 185 0.34 10.44 9.48
CA GLU A 185 -1.12 10.56 9.33
C GLU A 185 -1.52 10.78 7.87
N PHE A 186 -0.89 11.75 7.21
CA PHE A 186 -1.21 12.10 5.83
C PHE A 186 -0.80 11.03 4.82
N ASN A 187 0.04 10.08 5.20
CA ASN A 187 0.43 8.94 4.37
C ASN A 187 -0.35 7.67 4.75
N MET A 188 -1.20 7.73 5.77
CA MET A 188 -1.88 6.57 6.36
C MET A 188 -0.90 5.43 6.70
N LEU A 189 0.28 5.77 7.24
CA LEU A 189 1.31 4.78 7.58
C LEU A 189 1.45 4.69 9.10
N VAL A 190 1.50 3.47 9.61
CA VAL A 190 1.83 3.17 11.01
C VAL A 190 3.08 2.32 11.04
N ILE A 191 4.02 2.75 11.87
CA ILE A 191 5.23 2.01 12.17
C ILE A 191 5.05 1.39 13.55
N LEU A 192 5.04 0.07 13.60
CA LEU A 192 5.01 -0.71 14.83
C LEU A 192 6.45 -1.04 15.24
N ARG A 193 6.74 -0.93 16.53
CA ARG A 193 7.94 -1.50 17.12
C ARG A 193 7.60 -2.74 17.92
N ASN A 194 8.50 -3.72 17.89
CA ASN A 194 8.43 -4.78 18.88
C ASN A 194 8.82 -4.23 20.26
N LYS A 195 8.14 -4.71 21.30
CA LYS A 195 8.34 -4.25 22.68
C LYS A 195 9.57 -4.85 23.34
N TRP A 196 10.16 -5.88 22.74
CA TRP A 196 11.17 -6.71 23.38
C TRP A 196 12.60 -6.32 22.97
N GLY A 197 12.74 -5.38 22.03
CA GLY A 197 14.03 -4.89 21.54
C GLY A 197 14.84 -5.95 20.81
N LEU A 198 14.17 -6.99 20.30
CA LEU A 198 14.75 -8.07 19.50
C LEU A 198 14.67 -7.71 18.02
N SER A 199 15.30 -8.48 17.14
CA SER A 199 15.06 -8.30 15.71
C SER A 199 13.62 -8.72 15.36
N ASN A 200 13.07 -8.17 14.28
CA ASN A 200 11.77 -8.63 13.79
C ASN A 200 11.80 -10.11 13.41
N GLU A 201 12.91 -10.57 12.84
CA GLU A 201 13.10 -11.99 12.52
C GLU A 201 13.00 -12.89 13.76
N GLU A 202 13.71 -12.56 14.84
CA GLU A 202 13.64 -13.28 16.11
C GLU A 202 12.20 -13.28 16.67
N LEU A 203 11.50 -12.14 16.56
CA LEU A 203 10.11 -12.07 17.02
C LEU A 203 9.18 -13.00 16.23
N PHE A 204 9.26 -12.97 14.89
CA PHE A 204 8.35 -13.74 14.02
C PHE A 204 8.67 -15.24 14.02
N ASN A 205 9.94 -15.62 14.15
CA ASN A 205 10.38 -17.01 14.08
C ASN A 205 10.36 -17.72 15.44
N ASP A 206 10.73 -17.02 16.53
CA ASP A 206 11.00 -17.67 17.82
C ASP A 206 10.00 -17.31 18.92
N ILE A 207 9.29 -16.18 18.80
CA ILE A 207 8.40 -15.68 19.85
C ILE A 207 6.93 -15.83 19.50
N LEU A 208 6.53 -15.40 18.30
CA LEU A 208 5.14 -15.47 17.87
C LEU A 208 4.78 -16.90 17.49
N ASP A 209 3.69 -17.41 18.07
CA ASP A 209 3.12 -18.66 17.61
C ASP A 209 2.42 -18.46 16.25
N LEU A 210 2.06 -19.58 15.61
CA LEU A 210 1.39 -19.56 14.31
C LEU A 210 0.08 -18.76 14.33
N GLU A 211 -0.65 -18.77 15.44
CA GLU A 211 -1.93 -18.07 15.56
C GLU A 211 -1.70 -16.55 15.59
N ASP A 212 -0.73 -16.09 16.37
CA ASP A 212 -0.38 -14.68 16.49
C ASP A 212 0.28 -14.14 15.22
N ASN A 213 1.11 -14.95 14.55
CA ASN A 213 1.61 -14.64 13.20
C ASN A 213 0.47 -14.42 12.21
N ASN A 214 -0.52 -15.32 12.18
CA ASN A 214 -1.68 -15.18 11.30
C ASN A 214 -2.51 -13.93 11.62
N LYS A 215 -2.78 -13.66 12.90
CA LYS A 215 -3.47 -12.42 13.32
C LYS A 215 -2.72 -11.17 12.88
N TYR A 216 -1.39 -11.20 12.95
CA TYR A 216 -0.55 -10.08 12.54
C TYR A 216 -0.64 -9.83 11.03
N PHE A 217 -0.49 -10.86 10.19
CA PHE A 217 -0.63 -10.69 8.74
C PHE A 217 -2.06 -10.27 8.35
N MET A 218 -3.08 -10.84 9.00
CA MET A 218 -4.47 -10.42 8.82
C MET A 218 -4.67 -8.94 9.17
N MET A 219 -4.01 -8.43 10.21
CA MET A 219 -4.04 -7.02 10.57
C MET A 219 -3.54 -6.15 9.42
N LYS A 220 -2.35 -6.45 8.87
CA LYS A 220 -1.77 -5.68 7.75
C LYS A 220 -2.71 -5.63 6.56
N THR A 221 -3.23 -6.80 6.15
CA THR A 221 -4.16 -6.90 5.03
C THR A 221 -5.47 -6.16 5.30
N TYR A 222 -6.05 -6.32 6.49
CA TYR A 222 -7.31 -5.68 6.87
C TYR A 222 -7.18 -4.15 6.87
N PHE A 223 -6.15 -3.60 7.51
CA PHE A 223 -5.93 -2.15 7.55
C PHE A 223 -5.67 -1.56 6.17
N LEU A 224 -4.87 -2.25 5.35
CA LEU A 224 -4.55 -1.77 4.02
C LEU A 224 -5.76 -1.79 3.08
N ASN A 225 -6.58 -2.85 3.14
CA ASN A 225 -7.72 -3.00 2.25
C ASN A 225 -8.94 -2.18 2.66
N GLU A 226 -9.28 -2.15 3.95
CA GLU A 226 -10.50 -1.50 4.43
C GLU A 226 -10.29 -0.02 4.77
N PHE A 227 -9.09 0.35 5.20
CA PHE A 227 -8.81 1.68 5.74
C PHE A 227 -7.71 2.43 4.99
N ALA A 228 -7.09 1.82 3.96
CA ALA A 228 -5.93 2.36 3.27
C ALA A 228 -4.76 2.68 4.22
N ILE A 229 -4.69 2.00 5.37
CA ILE A 229 -3.63 2.17 6.36
C ILE A 229 -2.56 1.11 6.13
N ALA A 230 -1.35 1.55 5.78
CA ALA A 230 -0.18 0.68 5.71
C ALA A 230 0.38 0.47 7.13
N ILE A 231 0.61 -0.78 7.51
CA ILE A 231 1.31 -1.15 8.74
C ILE A 231 2.68 -1.68 8.34
N VAL A 232 3.73 -1.14 8.94
CA VAL A 232 5.11 -1.61 8.77
C VAL A 232 5.79 -1.76 10.12
N GLU A 233 6.85 -2.54 10.14
CA GLU A 233 7.66 -2.86 11.29
C GLU A 233 8.91 -1.97 11.31
N LYS A 234 9.31 -1.56 12.50
CA LYS A 234 10.63 -0.97 12.74
C LYS A 234 11.59 -2.09 13.11
N ASP A 235 12.68 -2.20 12.38
CA ASP A 235 13.80 -3.07 12.73
C ASP A 235 14.52 -2.60 14.01
#